data_AF-A0A843IUT0-F1
#
_entry.id   AF-A0A843IUT0-F1
#
_cell.length_a   1.000
_cell.length_b   1.000
_cell.length_c   1.000
_cell.angle_alpha   90.00
_cell.angle_beta   90.00
_cell.angle_gamma   90.00
#
_symmetry.space_group_name_H-M   'P 1'
#
loop_
_entity.id
_entity.type
_entity.pdbx_description
1 polymer ?
#
loop_
_entity_poly.entity_id
_entity_poly.type
_entity_poly.pdbx_seq_one_letter_code
_entity_poly.pdbx_strand_id
1 'polypeptide(L)'
;MDLKKIGIVLIFLGIVFTVAFIGNDQVFVPALTITVLGFFLTVLGFVIDIRKQKIINDRLDDDIGTILQPLITKYSNLNKQYRAEYQGEEYAQKRLQLNKDLEHEITEKLPYLESREIKKIVIQFSKEQDKMN
;
A
#
# COMPACT_ATOMS: atom_id res chain seq x y z
N MET A 1 10.83 -16.39 3.30
CA MET A 1 11.89 -15.94 4.22
C MET A 1 12.34 -14.57 3.75
N ASP A 2 12.36 -13.57 4.62
CA ASP A 2 12.61 -12.17 4.25
C ASP A 2 14.12 -11.97 3.97
N LEU A 3 14.47 -11.78 2.69
CA LEU A 3 15.86 -11.68 2.23
C LEU A 3 16.61 -10.54 2.92
N LYS A 4 15.91 -9.44 3.23
CA LYS A 4 16.45 -8.31 3.97
C LYS A 4 16.79 -8.71 5.41
N LYS A 5 15.93 -9.48 6.09
CA LYS A 5 16.21 -9.97 7.45
C LYS A 5 17.40 -10.92 7.48
N ILE A 6 17.53 -11.81 6.49
CA ILE A 6 18.69 -12.70 6.36
C ILE A 6 19.97 -11.88 6.20
N GLY A 7 19.95 -10.90 5.30
CA GLY A 7 21.09 -10.01 5.06
C GLY A 7 21.51 -9.25 6.32
N ILE A 8 20.55 -8.70 7.08
CA ILE A 8 20.81 -8.00 8.35
C ILE A 8 21.48 -8.93 9.38
N VAL A 9 21.00 -10.17 9.52
CA VAL A 9 21.60 -11.15 10.44
C VAL A 9 23.05 -11.47 10.06
N LEU A 10 23.33 -11.63 8.76
CA LEU A 10 24.68 -11.88 8.26
C LEU A 10 25.62 -10.70 8.49
N ILE A 11 25.14 -9.47 8.33
CA ILE A 11 25.92 -8.25 8.64
C ILE A 11 26.29 -8.24 10.13
N PHE A 12 25.32 -8.49 11.02
CA PHE A 12 25.57 -8.51 12.46
C PHE A 12 26.59 -9.57 12.86
N LEU A 13 26.44 -10.80 12.36
CA LEU A 13 27.41 -11.87 12.61
C LEU A 13 28.78 -11.50 12.04
N GLY A 14 28.85 -11.06 10.80
CA GLY A 14 30.10 -10.68 10.15
C GLY A 14 30.84 -9.56 10.89
N ILE A 15 30.15 -8.53 11.37
CA ILE A 15 30.76 -7.45 12.17
C ILE A 15 31.30 -7.99 13.50
N VAL A 16 30.53 -8.81 14.22
CA VAL A 16 30.96 -9.40 15.50
C VAL A 16 32.20 -10.25 15.31
N PHE A 17 32.24 -11.11 14.30
CA PHE A 17 33.41 -11.93 13.97
C PHE A 17 34.60 -11.07 13.53
N THR A 18 34.38 -10.00 12.78
CA THR A 18 35.45 -9.09 12.34
C THR A 18 36.12 -8.40 13.53
N VAL A 19 35.33 -7.92 14.50
CA VAL A 19 35.85 -7.26 15.71
C VAL A 19 36.55 -8.26 16.63
N ALA A 20 35.95 -9.44 16.84
CA ALA A 20 36.50 -10.46 17.74
C ALA A 20 37.83 -11.06 17.26
N PHE A 21 38.05 -11.11 15.93
CA PHE A 21 39.21 -11.76 15.32
C PHE A 21 40.09 -10.80 14.51
N ILE A 22 40.13 -9.51 14.88
CA ILE A 22 40.88 -8.47 14.16
C ILE A 22 42.39 -8.74 14.02
N GLY A 23 42.96 -9.57 14.91
CA GLY A 23 44.37 -10.00 14.86
C GLY A 23 44.61 -11.33 14.15
N ASN A 24 43.59 -11.97 13.58
CA ASN A 24 43.70 -13.23 12.87
C ASN A 24 43.16 -13.09 11.44
N ASP A 25 44.08 -12.81 10.50
CA ASP A 25 43.77 -12.58 9.09
C ASP A 25 42.99 -13.72 8.42
N GLN A 26 43.20 -14.97 8.87
CA GLN A 26 42.50 -16.14 8.32
C GLN A 26 41.00 -16.15 8.63
N VAL A 27 40.59 -15.49 9.72
CA VAL A 27 39.19 -15.38 10.14
C VAL A 27 38.61 -14.01 9.79
N PHE A 28 39.45 -12.97 9.82
CA PHE A 28 39.10 -11.60 9.45
C PHE A 28 38.62 -11.48 7.99
N VAL A 29 39.36 -12.05 7.03
CA VAL A 29 38.99 -11.98 5.60
C VAL A 29 37.65 -12.68 5.30
N PRO A 30 37.39 -13.91 5.80
CA PRO A 30 36.06 -14.52 5.70
C PRO A 30 34.95 -13.73 6.39
N ALA A 31 35.21 -13.18 7.59
CA ALA A 31 34.21 -12.40 8.33
C ALA A 31 33.79 -11.13 7.56
N LEU A 32 34.75 -10.41 6.97
CA LEU A 32 34.46 -9.28 6.09
C LEU A 32 33.67 -9.71 4.84
N THR A 33 34.03 -10.83 4.24
CA THR A 33 33.33 -11.37 3.06
C THR A 33 31.86 -11.68 3.39
N ILE A 34 31.59 -12.27 4.56
CA ILE A 34 30.24 -12.53 5.06
C ILE A 34 29.48 -11.22 5.28
N THR A 35 30.12 -10.20 5.85
CA THR A 35 29.51 -8.87 6.02
C THR A 35 29.11 -8.24 4.69
N VAL A 36 30.00 -8.29 3.69
CA VAL A 36 29.74 -7.74 2.33
C VAL A 36 28.60 -8.51 1.65
N LEU A 37 28.58 -9.83 1.75
CA LEU A 37 27.48 -10.65 1.25
C LEU A 37 26.15 -10.33 1.95
N GLY A 38 26.17 -10.11 3.27
CA GLY A 38 25.00 -9.68 4.02
C GLY A 38 24.46 -8.33 3.54
N PHE A 39 25.35 -7.38 3.24
CA PHE A 39 24.98 -6.10 2.62
C PHE A 39 24.32 -6.30 1.26
N PHE A 40 24.92 -7.11 0.39
CA PHE A 40 24.39 -7.38 -0.95
C PHE A 40 22.98 -8.01 -0.89
N LEU A 41 22.77 -9.01 -0.03
CA LEU A 41 21.46 -9.63 0.16
C LEU A 41 20.42 -8.64 0.71
N THR A 42 20.83 -7.76 1.62
CA THR A 42 19.96 -6.70 2.15
C THR A 42 19.50 -5.75 1.04
N VAL A 43 20.44 -5.27 0.21
CA VAL A 43 20.14 -4.38 -0.93
C VAL A 43 19.23 -5.07 -1.94
N LEU A 44 19.50 -6.32 -2.31
CA LEU A 44 18.64 -7.08 -3.20
C LEU A 44 17.23 -7.24 -2.64
N GLY A 45 17.10 -7.51 -1.34
CA GLY A 45 15.80 -7.57 -0.66
C GLY A 45 15.00 -6.29 -0.84
N PHE A 46 15.63 -5.14 -0.59
CA PHE A 46 15.00 -3.83 -0.81
C PHE A 46 14.61 -3.59 -2.27
N VAL A 47 15.47 -3.94 -3.23
CA VAL A 47 15.17 -3.76 -4.67
C VAL A 47 13.95 -4.60 -5.09
N ILE A 48 13.84 -5.84 -4.58
CA ILE A 48 12.70 -6.71 -4.85
C ILE A 48 11.41 -6.10 -4.29
N ASP A 49 11.45 -5.58 -3.07
CA ASP A 49 10.28 -4.94 -2.45
C ASP A 49 9.85 -3.68 -3.21
N ILE A 50 10.80 -2.83 -3.60
CA ILE A 50 10.52 -1.63 -4.42
C ILE A 50 9.90 -2.02 -5.76
N ARG A 51 10.41 -3.05 -6.44
CA ARG A 51 9.83 -3.52 -7.72
C ARG A 51 8.41 -4.05 -7.54
N LYS A 52 8.14 -4.81 -6.48
CA LYS A 52 6.78 -5.30 -6.18
C LYS A 52 5.82 -4.15 -5.94
N GLN A 53 6.22 -3.17 -5.13
CA GLN A 53 5.42 -1.96 -4.89
C GLN A 53 5.16 -1.19 -6.19
N LYS A 54 6.19 -1.06 -7.04
CA LYS A 54 6.03 -0.40 -8.35
C LYS A 54 4.97 -1.10 -9.21
N ILE A 55 4.98 -2.43 -9.30
CA ILE A 55 3.98 -3.18 -10.08
C ILE A 55 2.56 -2.97 -9.54
N ILE A 56 2.40 -2.94 -8.21
CA ILE A 56 1.10 -2.65 -7.59
C ILE A 56 0.65 -1.23 -7.91
N ASN A 57 1.57 -0.26 -7.84
CA ASN A 57 1.27 1.13 -8.10
C ASN A 57 0.94 1.40 -9.58
N ASP A 58 1.66 0.76 -10.51
CA ASP A 58 1.39 0.84 -11.95
C ASP A 58 0.01 0.23 -12.29
N ARG A 59 -0.38 -0.86 -11.61
CA ARG A 59 -1.74 -1.43 -11.72
C ARG A 59 -2.80 -0.50 -11.14
N LEU A 60 -2.53 0.11 -9.99
CA LEU A 60 -3.45 1.03 -9.34
C LEU A 60 -3.71 2.26 -10.22
N ASP A 61 -2.71 2.77 -10.93
CA ASP A 61 -2.87 3.91 -11.84
C ASP A 61 -3.82 3.59 -13.02
N ASP A 62 -3.70 2.38 -13.58
CA ASP A 62 -4.61 1.88 -14.62
C ASP A 62 -6.04 1.66 -14.06
N ASP A 63 -6.13 1.05 -12.88
CA ASP A 63 -7.41 0.80 -12.19
C ASP A 63 -8.11 2.10 -11.75
N ILE A 64 -7.36 3.18 -11.46
CA ILE A 64 -7.95 4.49 -11.17
C ILE A 64 -8.75 4.98 -12.38
N GLY A 65 -8.17 4.89 -13.58
CA GLY A 65 -8.83 5.34 -14.80
C GLY A 65 -9.99 4.43 -15.23
N THR A 66 -9.82 3.11 -15.11
CA THR A 66 -10.75 2.14 -15.66
C THR A 66 -11.86 1.71 -14.71
N ILE A 67 -11.60 1.72 -13.39
CA ILE A 67 -12.53 1.24 -12.37
C ILE A 67 -12.96 2.38 -11.45
N LEU A 68 -12.02 3.10 -10.85
CA LEU A 68 -12.33 4.04 -9.77
C LEU A 68 -13.06 5.29 -10.29
N GLN A 69 -12.58 5.93 -11.36
CA GLN A 69 -13.22 7.11 -11.95
C GLN A 69 -14.68 6.83 -12.40
N PRO A 70 -14.98 5.73 -13.11
CA PRO A 70 -16.36 5.37 -13.43
C PRO A 70 -17.23 5.13 -12.20
N LEU A 71 -16.71 4.46 -11.16
CA LEU A 71 -17.42 4.27 -9.90
C LEU A 71 -17.74 5.62 -9.23
N ILE A 72 -16.74 6.47 -9.03
CA ILE A 72 -16.94 7.80 -8.42
C ILE A 72 -17.95 8.62 -9.21
N THR A 73 -17.93 8.55 -10.55
CA THR A 73 -18.90 9.23 -11.42
C THR A 73 -20.32 8.67 -11.23
N LYS A 74 -20.47 7.33 -11.25
CA LYS A 74 -21.76 6.64 -11.02
C LYS A 74 -22.35 7.06 -9.68
N TYR A 75 -21.56 6.98 -8.62
CA TYR A 75 -22.01 7.30 -7.26
C TYR A 75 -22.24 8.80 -7.05
N SER A 76 -21.49 9.69 -7.71
CA SER A 76 -21.77 11.12 -7.68
C SER A 76 -23.09 11.46 -8.39
N ASN A 77 -23.38 10.82 -9.53
CA ASN A 77 -24.65 11.03 -10.22
C ASN A 77 -25.83 10.49 -9.40
N LEU A 78 -25.68 9.33 -8.77
CA LEU A 78 -26.68 8.79 -7.85
C LEU A 78 -26.92 9.72 -6.66
N ASN A 79 -25.85 10.32 -6.12
CA ASN A 79 -25.96 11.30 -5.04
C ASN A 79 -26.78 12.54 -5.46
N LYS A 80 -26.58 13.02 -6.70
CA LYS A 80 -27.37 14.14 -7.26
C LYS A 80 -28.85 13.76 -7.40
N GLN A 81 -29.15 12.54 -7.84
CA GLN A 81 -30.53 12.03 -7.90
C GLN A 81 -31.17 11.99 -6.51
N TYR A 82 -30.47 11.42 -5.53
CA TYR A 82 -30.97 11.37 -4.15
C TYR A 82 -31.21 12.76 -3.56
N ARG A 83 -30.38 13.75 -3.90
CA ARG A 83 -30.59 15.14 -3.49
C ARG A 83 -31.82 15.78 -4.14
N ALA A 84 -32.15 15.38 -5.37
CA ALA A 84 -33.34 15.88 -6.07
C ALA A 84 -34.64 15.23 -5.55
N GLU A 85 -34.56 13.96 -5.13
CA GLU A 85 -35.72 13.15 -4.74
C GLU A 85 -36.02 13.18 -3.24
N TYR A 86 -35.00 13.33 -2.38
CA TYR A 86 -35.13 13.22 -0.93
C TYR A 86 -34.64 14.50 -0.22
N GLN A 87 -35.21 14.79 0.95
CA GLN A 87 -34.82 15.92 1.79
C GLN A 87 -34.61 15.50 3.25
N GLY A 88 -33.80 16.25 3.99
CA GLY A 88 -33.60 16.07 5.43
C GLY A 88 -33.00 14.70 5.80
N GLU A 89 -33.64 14.00 6.74
CA GLU A 89 -33.13 12.74 7.29
C GLU A 89 -33.12 11.58 6.27
N GLU A 90 -34.09 11.52 5.35
CA GLU A 90 -34.11 10.48 4.31
C GLU A 90 -32.91 10.60 3.37
N TYR A 91 -32.55 11.83 2.99
CA TYR A 91 -31.34 12.07 2.20
C TYR A 91 -30.07 11.66 2.98
N ALA A 92 -30.00 11.94 4.29
CA ALA A 92 -28.87 11.54 5.11
C ALA A 92 -28.72 10.01 5.22
N GLN A 93 -29.83 9.27 5.32
CA GLN A 93 -29.80 7.80 5.30
C GLN A 93 -29.36 7.25 3.94
N LYS A 94 -29.87 7.82 2.84
CA LYS A 94 -29.46 7.44 1.47
C LYS A 94 -27.99 7.72 1.21
N ARG A 95 -27.45 8.85 1.72
CA ARG A 95 -26.01 9.17 1.70
C ARG A 95 -25.17 8.12 2.42
N LEU A 96 -25.60 7.69 3.60
CA LEU A 96 -24.88 6.67 4.37
C LEU A 96 -24.87 5.33 3.63
N GLN A 97 -26.00 4.93 3.05
CA GLN A 97 -26.09 3.72 2.24
C GLN A 97 -25.21 3.80 1.00
N LEU A 98 -25.24 4.94 0.29
CA LEU A 98 -24.41 5.21 -0.88
C LEU A 98 -22.91 5.04 -0.58
N ASN A 99 -22.45 5.55 0.56
CA ASN A 99 -21.05 5.40 0.97
C ASN A 99 -20.69 3.93 1.29
N LYS A 100 -21.59 3.16 1.91
CA LYS A 100 -21.39 1.72 2.16
C LYS A 100 -21.35 0.92 0.87
N ASP A 101 -22.25 1.22 -0.06
CA ASP A 101 -22.32 0.54 -1.36
C ASP A 101 -21.05 0.84 -2.18
N LEU A 102 -20.56 2.09 -2.16
CA LEU A 102 -19.29 2.46 -2.79
C LEU A 102 -18.10 1.72 -2.15
N GLU A 103 -18.05 1.62 -0.82
CA GLU A 103 -17.00 0.86 -0.10
C GLU A 103 -17.02 -0.62 -0.53
N HIS A 104 -18.21 -1.21 -0.66
CA HIS A 104 -18.39 -2.59 -1.09
C HIS A 104 -17.95 -2.81 -2.54
N GLU A 105 -18.43 -1.99 -3.50
CA GLU A 105 -18.05 -2.12 -4.92
C GLU A 105 -16.54 -1.90 -5.13
N ILE A 106 -15.90 -0.99 -4.39
CA ILE A 106 -14.43 -0.81 -4.46
C ILE A 106 -13.72 -2.06 -3.92
N THR A 107 -14.21 -2.65 -2.82
CA THR A 107 -13.61 -3.85 -2.24
C THR A 107 -13.70 -5.05 -3.19
N GLU A 108 -14.82 -5.20 -3.89
CA GLU A 108 -15.00 -6.28 -4.87
C GLU A 108 -14.11 -6.10 -6.11
N LYS A 109 -14.01 -4.87 -6.63
CA LYS A 109 -13.26 -4.61 -7.85
C LYS A 109 -11.76 -4.44 -7.64
N LEU A 110 -11.33 -4.00 -6.46
CA LEU A 110 -9.94 -3.76 -6.10
C LEU A 110 -9.55 -4.57 -4.84
N PRO A 111 -9.56 -5.92 -4.92
CA PRO A 111 -9.38 -6.79 -3.74
C PRO A 111 -7.96 -6.73 -3.14
N TYR A 112 -7.01 -6.10 -3.84
CA TYR A 112 -5.64 -5.92 -3.38
C TYR A 112 -5.45 -4.67 -2.51
N LEU A 113 -6.43 -3.76 -2.46
CA LEU A 113 -6.39 -2.57 -1.62
C LEU A 113 -6.73 -2.93 -0.17
N GLU A 114 -6.03 -2.29 0.78
CA GLU A 114 -6.36 -2.46 2.18
C GLU A 114 -7.67 -1.73 2.51
N SER A 115 -8.48 -2.31 3.41
CA SER A 115 -9.74 -1.67 3.88
C SER A 115 -9.54 -0.22 4.36
N ARG A 116 -8.38 0.08 4.95
CA ARG A 116 -8.04 1.45 5.38
C ARG A 116 -7.89 2.42 4.21
N GLU A 117 -7.37 1.97 3.08
CA GLU A 117 -7.20 2.77 1.87
C GLU A 117 -8.54 3.03 1.21
N ILE A 118 -9.38 2.00 1.08
CA ILE A 118 -10.74 2.10 0.56
C ILE A 118 -11.55 3.12 1.38
N LYS A 119 -11.49 3.05 2.72
CA LYS A 119 -12.16 4.01 3.59
C LYS A 119 -11.71 5.45 3.37
N LYS A 120 -10.42 5.69 3.10
CA LYS A 120 -9.93 7.04 2.79
C LYS A 120 -10.56 7.57 1.50
N ILE A 121 -10.66 6.72 0.47
CA ILE A 121 -11.30 7.07 -0.81
C ILE A 121 -12.76 7.47 -0.58
N VAL A 122 -13.53 6.65 0.15
CA VAL A 122 -14.95 6.93 0.43
C VAL A 122 -15.13 8.21 1.26
N ILE A 123 -14.28 8.43 2.28
CA ILE A 123 -14.30 9.66 3.07
C ILE A 123 -14.00 10.88 2.20
N GLN A 124 -13.01 10.79 1.32
CA GLN A 124 -12.65 11.88 0.42
C GLN A 124 -13.75 12.16 -0.59
N PHE A 125 -14.34 11.12 -1.17
CA PHE A 125 -15.54 11.24 -2.01
C PHE A 125 -16.67 11.95 -1.27
N SER A 126 -17.00 11.53 -0.04
CA SER A 126 -18.05 12.16 0.77
C SER A 126 -17.78 13.64 0.99
N LYS A 127 -16.54 14.01 1.36
CA LYS A 127 -16.11 15.40 1.55
C LYS A 127 -16.22 16.23 0.27
N GLU A 128 -15.86 15.66 -0.88
CA GLU A 128 -15.97 16.36 -2.16
C GLU A 128 -17.44 16.59 -2.54
N GLN A 129 -18.31 15.61 -2.31
CA GLN A 129 -19.75 15.80 -2.48
C GLN A 129 -20.30 16.89 -1.56
N ASP A 130 -19.80 16.99 -0.32
CA ASP A 130 -20.23 18.02 0.63
C ASP A 130 -19.77 19.44 0.22
N LYS A 131 -18.62 19.56 -0.48
CA LYS A 131 -18.15 20.84 -1.05
C LYS A 131 -18.90 21.29 -2.30
N MET A 132 -19.53 20.35 -3.00
CA MET A 132 -20.38 20.63 -4.17
C MET A 132 -21.82 21.02 -3.75
N ASN A 133 -22.10 21.07 -2.45
CA ASN A 133 -23.34 21.62 -1.89
C ASN A 133 -23.27 23.13 -1.75
#